data_AF-A0A1E4UVE6-F1
#
_entry.id   AF-A0A1E4UVE6-F1
#
_cell.length_a   1.000
_cell.length_b   1.000
_cell.length_c   1.000
_cell.angle_alpha   90.00
_cell.angle_beta   90.00
_cell.angle_gamma   90.00
#
_symmetry.space_group_name_H-M   'P 1'
#
loop_
_entity.id
_entity.type
_entity.pdbx_description
1 polymer ?
#
loop_
_entity_poly.entity_id
_entity_poly.type
_entity_poly.pdbx_seq_one_letter_code
_entity_poly.pdbx_strand_id
1 'polypeptide(L)'
;MAQSHIVPRSNDHSGMPDMRLACSLLSALSALVLPCLANAAAVDLLPFQEVPGLPSRTSLTLGNTSYDPPDDLSVLPFISGGVALDNFGGHDDQGRLASALNLHGLLGQNDLLSLRSMGTAEAGHYHWGAYQLGLGQWDTRLGVILSDLSYALGDELAILAAKGKTRTASAFIIQPLVQTRALTLKAGLQVDDKQMQDEIGLLDMRSDKRSRVFSYSLSGTLQDHLLSAAATSLALSWSKGSLNIDGSPYSLVGRADAGHFSVLRANLTRLQPLGGRFALYVRAQGQWSDDNLDDSEKLYIGGVFGVRSAEQAAAFGDRGWLASVELRYALSDTWQLVAFADHGEARLNTPSLSHNTAPRRLSGTGAGAKWSTQTWSISALAGWKVGEHEAQSDTKHTPRLWAQLAYAF
;
A
#
# COMPACT_ATOMS: atom_id res chain seq x y z
N MET A 1 -39.12 21.58 -90.50
CA MET A 1 -39.44 22.85 -89.81
C MET A 1 -38.98 22.67 -88.37
N ALA A 2 -37.74 23.04 -88.07
CA ALA A 2 -37.33 24.31 -87.41
C ALA A 2 -37.71 24.29 -85.92
N GLN A 3 -36.90 24.63 -84.91
CA GLN A 3 -35.56 25.19 -84.68
C GLN A 3 -35.34 25.03 -83.15
N SER A 4 -34.15 24.78 -82.59
CA SER A 4 -33.27 25.76 -81.90
C SER A 4 -32.48 24.96 -80.84
N HIS A 5 -31.15 24.86 -80.90
CA HIS A 5 -30.10 25.74 -80.37
C HIS A 5 -29.71 25.53 -78.87
N ILE A 6 -28.40 25.27 -78.69
CA ILE A 6 -27.50 25.71 -77.60
C ILE A 6 -27.18 24.74 -76.42
N VAL A 7 -25.87 24.53 -76.27
CA VAL A 7 -25.01 23.87 -75.25
C VAL A 7 -24.67 24.96 -74.17
N PRO A 8 -24.42 24.73 -72.84
CA PRO A 8 -23.23 24.02 -72.34
C PRO A 8 -23.17 23.44 -70.89
N ARG A 9 -22.03 22.75 -70.68
CA ARG A 9 -21.23 22.36 -69.48
C ARG A 9 -21.44 23.01 -68.09
N SER A 10 -21.11 22.16 -67.08
CA SER A 10 -20.19 22.31 -65.91
C SER A 10 -20.59 23.00 -64.60
N ASN A 11 -20.06 22.38 -63.51
CA ASN A 11 -19.75 22.86 -62.15
C ASN A 11 -20.95 23.20 -61.25
N ASP A 12 -20.91 23.10 -59.92
CA ASP A 12 -19.91 22.72 -58.90
C ASP A 12 -20.74 22.47 -57.62
N HIS A 13 -20.26 21.65 -56.68
CA HIS A 13 -20.25 22.00 -55.25
C HIS A 13 -19.43 20.97 -54.45
N SER A 14 -18.28 21.47 -53.99
CA SER A 14 -17.51 21.11 -52.79
C SER A 14 -18.39 20.96 -51.54
N GLY A 15 -18.00 20.26 -50.47
CA GLY A 15 -16.77 19.56 -50.13
C GLY A 15 -16.82 19.10 -48.65
N MET A 16 -15.91 18.19 -48.26
CA MET A 16 -15.14 18.17 -46.99
C MET A 16 -14.34 16.85 -46.88
N PRO A 17 -13.16 16.83 -46.21
CA PRO A 17 -12.00 16.06 -46.65
C PRO A 17 -11.66 14.81 -45.81
N ASP A 18 -10.77 14.02 -46.42
CA ASP A 18 -10.25 12.72 -46.04
C ASP A 18 -9.51 12.63 -44.70
N MET A 19 -9.91 11.67 -43.87
CA MET A 19 -9.18 11.18 -42.69
C MET A 19 -8.72 9.74 -42.91
N ARG A 20 -7.87 9.53 -43.94
CA ARG A 20 -7.26 8.23 -44.25
C ARG A 20 -5.81 8.40 -44.70
N LEU A 21 -4.94 8.88 -43.82
CA LEU A 21 -3.49 8.90 -44.08
C LEU A 21 -2.61 8.84 -42.81
N ALA A 22 -3.15 8.41 -41.65
CA ALA A 22 -2.40 8.30 -40.40
C ALA A 22 -2.19 6.86 -39.91
N CYS A 23 -2.33 5.84 -40.77
CA CYS A 23 -2.29 4.43 -40.36
C CYS A 23 -1.17 3.60 -41.01
N SER A 24 -0.19 4.24 -41.68
CA SER A 24 0.84 3.52 -42.45
C SER A 24 2.30 3.86 -42.10
N LEU A 25 2.56 4.46 -40.93
CA LEU A 25 3.93 4.80 -40.50
C LEU A 25 4.36 4.23 -39.14
N LEU A 26 3.57 3.36 -38.50
CA LEU A 26 3.96 2.69 -37.24
C LEU A 26 4.30 1.20 -37.36
N SER A 27 4.29 0.62 -38.56
CA SER A 27 4.44 -0.83 -38.79
C SER A 27 5.80 -1.27 -39.33
N ALA A 28 6.82 -0.40 -39.31
CA ALA A 28 8.13 -0.70 -39.90
C ALA A 28 9.31 -0.34 -38.98
N LEU A 29 9.31 -0.80 -37.72
CA LEU A 29 10.52 -0.78 -36.88
C LEU A 29 10.41 -1.72 -35.66
N SER A 30 10.10 -3.00 -35.90
CA SER A 30 10.27 -4.04 -34.88
C SER A 30 10.40 -5.41 -35.53
N ALA A 31 11.43 -5.57 -36.35
CA ALA A 31 11.91 -6.86 -36.82
C ALA A 31 13.44 -6.84 -36.71
N LEU A 32 13.96 -7.24 -35.55
CA LEU A 32 15.32 -7.78 -35.33
C LEU A 32 15.44 -8.30 -33.88
N VAL A 33 15.17 -9.60 -33.75
CA VAL A 33 15.81 -10.62 -32.91
C VAL A 33 16.57 -10.18 -31.65
N LEU A 34 16.05 -10.60 -30.49
CA LEU A 34 16.80 -11.24 -29.40
C LEU A 34 15.82 -12.09 -28.56
N PRO A 35 15.80 -13.43 -28.70
CA PRO A 35 15.01 -14.29 -27.85
C PRO A 35 15.84 -14.63 -26.61
N CYS A 36 15.84 -13.76 -25.60
CA CYS A 36 16.36 -14.11 -24.27
C CYS A 36 15.78 -13.22 -23.17
N LEU A 37 14.47 -13.28 -22.98
CA LEU A 37 13.80 -12.97 -21.71
C LEU A 37 12.59 -13.92 -21.57
N ALA A 38 12.83 -15.22 -21.78
CA ALA A 38 11.88 -16.26 -21.39
C ALA A 38 12.04 -16.50 -19.88
N ASN A 39 11.58 -15.52 -19.11
CA ASN A 39 11.06 -15.60 -17.74
C ASN A 39 10.80 -14.16 -17.34
N ALA A 40 9.65 -13.63 -17.74
CA ALA A 40 9.06 -12.47 -17.10
C ALA A 40 8.76 -12.88 -15.64
N ALA A 41 9.78 -12.83 -14.79
CA ALA A 41 9.54 -12.62 -13.37
C ALA A 41 8.65 -11.38 -13.30
N ALA A 42 7.48 -11.51 -12.67
CA ALA A 42 6.58 -10.39 -12.45
C ALA A 42 7.40 -9.19 -11.97
N VAL A 43 7.22 -8.03 -12.62
CA VAL A 43 7.88 -6.79 -12.21
C VAL A 43 7.40 -6.48 -10.80
N ASP A 44 8.21 -6.82 -9.81
CA ASP A 44 7.83 -6.76 -8.41
C ASP A 44 7.90 -5.32 -7.89
N LEU A 45 6.75 -4.65 -7.94
CA LEU A 45 6.55 -3.29 -7.44
C LEU A 45 6.41 -3.23 -5.91
N LEU A 46 6.71 -4.32 -5.20
CA LEU A 46 6.73 -4.34 -3.75
C LEU A 46 8.11 -3.94 -3.20
N PRO A 47 8.18 -3.38 -1.98
CA PRO A 47 9.43 -3.22 -1.23
C PRO A 47 10.14 -4.56 -1.02
N PHE A 48 11.46 -4.54 -0.84
CA PHE A 48 12.28 -5.76 -0.82
C PHE A 48 11.84 -6.82 0.22
N GLN A 49 11.35 -6.36 1.37
CA GLN A 49 10.87 -7.17 2.50
C GLN A 49 9.45 -7.72 2.35
N GLU A 50 8.68 -7.26 1.37
CA GLU A 50 7.28 -7.65 1.23
C GLU A 50 7.14 -8.92 0.37
N VAL A 51 6.12 -9.72 0.68
CA VAL A 51 5.79 -10.96 -0.02
C VAL A 51 4.35 -10.83 -0.54
N PRO A 52 4.11 -11.01 -1.85
CA PRO A 52 2.79 -10.89 -2.43
C PRO A 52 1.73 -11.71 -1.67
N GLY A 53 0.58 -11.10 -1.39
CA GLY A 53 -0.57 -11.78 -0.80
C GLY A 53 -0.52 -11.99 0.73
N LEU A 54 0.64 -11.86 1.37
CA LEU A 54 0.76 -11.92 2.82
C LEU A 54 0.48 -10.55 3.46
N PRO A 55 -0.16 -10.50 4.64
CA PRO A 55 -0.43 -9.23 5.31
C PRO A 55 0.87 -8.56 5.79
N SER A 56 1.05 -7.29 5.48
CA SER A 56 2.13 -6.42 6.00
C SER A 56 1.65 -5.62 7.22
N ARG A 57 2.54 -5.16 8.11
CA ARG A 57 2.12 -4.43 9.33
C ARG A 57 1.46 -3.08 9.04
N THR A 58 1.69 -2.50 7.87
CA THR A 58 0.92 -1.33 7.38
C THR A 58 -0.60 -1.62 7.28
N SER A 59 -1.01 -2.89 7.18
CA SER A 59 -2.41 -3.31 7.38
C SER A 59 -2.84 -3.34 8.85
N LEU A 60 -1.91 -3.64 9.76
CA LEU A 60 -2.15 -3.78 11.20
C LEU A 60 -2.17 -2.47 11.99
N THR A 61 -1.31 -1.51 11.65
CA THR A 61 -1.10 -0.33 12.52
C THR A 61 -2.34 0.56 12.65
N LEU A 62 -3.41 0.34 11.87
CA LEU A 62 -4.58 1.24 11.83
C LEU A 62 -5.93 0.54 11.58
N GLY A 63 -5.98 -0.80 11.56
CA GLY A 63 -7.15 -1.51 11.01
C GLY A 63 -7.43 -1.05 9.57
N ASN A 64 -6.37 -0.89 8.78
CA ASN A 64 -6.47 -0.39 7.41
C ASN A 64 -7.14 -1.46 6.54
N THR A 65 -8.31 -1.11 6.02
CA THR A 65 -9.15 -1.95 5.16
C THR A 65 -8.95 -1.65 3.67
N SER A 66 -7.94 -0.84 3.31
CA SER A 66 -7.59 -0.59 1.91
C SER A 66 -7.25 -1.92 1.22
N TYR A 67 -7.94 -2.20 0.13
CA TYR A 67 -7.89 -3.47 -0.56
C TYR A 67 -7.74 -3.24 -2.07
N ASP A 68 -6.65 -3.74 -2.65
CA ASP A 68 -6.45 -3.80 -4.10
C ASP A 68 -6.44 -5.28 -4.54
N PRO A 69 -7.54 -5.78 -5.10
CA PRO A 69 -7.63 -7.16 -5.55
C PRO A 69 -6.79 -7.41 -6.82
N PRO A 70 -6.34 -8.66 -7.06
CA PRO A 70 -5.64 -9.04 -8.28
C PRO A 70 -6.40 -8.64 -9.55
N ASP A 71 -5.69 -8.19 -10.58
CA ASP A 71 -6.29 -7.72 -11.84
C ASP A 71 -7.07 -8.80 -12.58
N ASP A 72 -6.68 -10.07 -12.47
CA ASP A 72 -7.35 -11.18 -13.13
C ASP A 72 -7.65 -12.28 -12.11
N LEU A 73 -8.93 -12.65 -12.00
CA LEU A 73 -9.42 -13.72 -11.13
C LEU A 73 -9.68 -15.01 -11.91
N SER A 74 -9.56 -14.99 -13.24
CA SER A 74 -10.03 -16.08 -14.11
C SER A 74 -9.05 -17.25 -14.27
N VAL A 75 -7.81 -17.11 -13.77
CA VAL A 75 -6.73 -18.10 -13.93
C VAL A 75 -5.92 -18.29 -12.65
N LEU A 76 -6.58 -18.49 -11.51
CA LEU A 76 -5.92 -18.82 -10.23
C LEU A 76 -6.35 -20.21 -9.74
N PRO A 77 -5.46 -20.97 -9.06
CA PRO A 77 -5.86 -22.21 -8.42
C PRO A 77 -6.98 -21.94 -7.42
N PHE A 78 -7.87 -22.92 -7.20
CA PHE A 78 -9.01 -22.76 -6.28
C PHE A 78 -8.58 -22.25 -4.90
N ILE A 79 -7.41 -22.71 -4.42
CA ILE A 79 -6.79 -22.27 -3.18
C ILE A 79 -5.41 -21.69 -3.52
N SER A 80 -5.13 -20.51 -2.98
CA SER A 80 -3.77 -20.00 -2.86
C SER A 80 -3.56 -19.36 -1.49
N GLY A 81 -2.31 -19.22 -1.06
CA GLY A 81 -2.07 -18.61 0.24
C GLY A 81 -0.61 -18.63 0.64
N GLY A 82 -0.40 -18.39 1.93
CA GLY A 82 0.92 -18.50 2.49
C GLY A 82 0.95 -18.26 3.99
N VAL A 83 2.12 -18.51 4.57
CA VAL A 83 2.43 -18.29 5.97
C VAL A 83 3.80 -17.63 6.05
N ALA A 84 3.98 -16.68 6.95
CA ALA A 84 5.26 -16.07 7.26
C ALA A 84 5.52 -15.97 8.76
N LEU A 85 6.79 -16.09 9.11
CA LEU A 85 7.36 -15.79 10.42
C LEU A 85 8.34 -14.63 10.25
N ASP A 86 8.16 -13.55 11.01
CA ASP A 86 9.04 -12.38 10.96
C ASP A 86 9.22 -11.72 12.33
N ASN A 87 10.17 -10.79 12.42
CA ASN A 87 10.38 -9.96 13.61
C ASN A 87 9.94 -8.50 13.38
N PHE A 88 8.93 -8.25 12.55
CA PHE A 88 8.53 -6.88 12.14
C PHE A 88 7.71 -6.14 13.21
N GLY A 89 7.81 -6.59 14.46
CA GLY A 89 6.87 -6.36 15.54
C GLY A 89 7.21 -5.21 16.51
N GLY A 90 8.43 -4.67 16.48
CA GLY A 90 8.81 -3.51 17.29
C GLY A 90 10.07 -3.78 18.10
N HIS A 91 10.17 -3.16 19.28
CA HIS A 91 11.25 -3.42 20.23
C HIS A 91 10.97 -4.69 21.06
N ASP A 92 9.72 -4.83 21.54
CA ASP A 92 9.33 -5.92 22.46
C ASP A 92 8.86 -7.19 21.72
N ASP A 93 8.38 -7.07 20.48
CA ASP A 93 7.78 -8.21 19.78
C ASP A 93 8.82 -9.20 19.25
N GLN A 94 8.89 -10.35 19.93
CA GLN A 94 9.85 -11.44 19.70
C GLN A 94 9.52 -12.30 18.47
N GLY A 95 8.43 -12.03 17.75
CA GLY A 95 8.10 -12.74 16.52
C GLY A 95 6.62 -12.68 16.17
N ARG A 96 6.35 -12.60 14.87
CA ARG A 96 5.02 -12.54 14.28
C ARG A 96 4.78 -13.71 13.37
N LEU A 97 3.59 -14.29 13.49
CA LEU A 97 3.05 -15.28 12.56
C LEU A 97 1.97 -14.60 11.72
N ALA A 98 2.19 -14.53 10.41
CA ALA A 98 1.25 -14.04 9.42
C ALA A 98 0.76 -15.20 8.55
N SER A 99 -0.52 -15.23 8.21
CA SER A 99 -1.09 -16.21 7.29
C SER A 99 -2.11 -15.58 6.36
N ALA A 100 -2.17 -16.05 5.12
CA ALA A 100 -3.19 -15.68 4.14
C ALA A 100 -3.75 -16.93 3.47
N LEU A 101 -5.05 -16.91 3.19
CA LEU A 101 -5.76 -17.93 2.43
C LEU A 101 -6.71 -17.22 1.46
N ASN A 102 -6.65 -17.59 0.19
CA ASN A 102 -7.49 -17.09 -0.88
C ASN A 102 -8.25 -18.26 -1.49
N LEU A 103 -9.57 -18.16 -1.53
CA LEU A 103 -10.45 -19.10 -2.23
C LEU A 103 -11.01 -18.39 -3.46
N HIS A 104 -10.68 -18.91 -4.64
CA HIS A 104 -11.10 -18.35 -5.93
C HIS A 104 -12.28 -19.15 -6.46
N GLY A 105 -13.36 -18.47 -6.83
CA GLY A 105 -14.53 -19.12 -7.40
C GLY A 105 -15.33 -19.98 -6.42
N LEU A 106 -15.47 -19.52 -5.17
CA LEU A 106 -16.18 -20.21 -4.09
C LEU A 106 -17.68 -20.34 -4.36
N LEU A 107 -18.33 -19.28 -4.88
CA LEU A 107 -19.77 -19.23 -5.19
C LEU A 107 -20.06 -19.01 -6.68
N GLY A 108 -19.09 -18.58 -7.49
CA GLY A 108 -19.25 -18.35 -8.93
C GLY A 108 -17.93 -18.00 -9.65
N GLN A 109 -17.96 -17.83 -10.98
CA GLN A 109 -16.75 -17.78 -11.81
C GLN A 109 -15.93 -16.46 -11.76
N ASN A 110 -16.20 -15.54 -10.84
CA ASN A 110 -15.46 -14.28 -10.72
C ASN A 110 -15.51 -13.73 -9.28
N ASP A 111 -15.37 -14.61 -8.30
CA ASP A 111 -15.34 -14.23 -6.88
C ASP A 111 -14.02 -14.59 -6.21
N LEU A 112 -13.75 -13.91 -5.10
CA LEU A 112 -12.58 -14.14 -4.26
C LEU A 112 -12.94 -13.93 -2.80
N LEU A 113 -12.76 -14.98 -1.99
CA LEU A 113 -12.68 -14.88 -0.54
C LEU A 113 -11.22 -14.81 -0.12
N SER A 114 -10.79 -13.70 0.48
CA SER A 114 -9.46 -13.54 1.04
C SER A 114 -9.55 -13.49 2.57
N LEU A 115 -8.84 -14.39 3.24
CA LEU A 115 -8.72 -14.44 4.69
C LEU A 115 -7.26 -14.18 5.07
N ARG A 116 -7.04 -13.26 5.99
CA ARG A 116 -5.72 -12.93 6.52
C ARG A 116 -5.78 -12.95 8.03
N SER A 117 -4.73 -13.48 8.63
CA SER A 117 -4.60 -13.53 10.09
C SER A 117 -3.17 -13.24 10.46
N MET A 118 -2.99 -12.57 11.58
CA MET A 118 -1.69 -12.30 12.14
C MET A 118 -1.72 -12.24 13.65
N GLY A 119 -0.72 -12.82 14.28
CA GLY A 119 -0.52 -12.73 15.73
C GLY A 119 0.93 -12.37 16.07
N THR A 120 1.10 -11.67 17.18
CA THR A 120 2.39 -11.43 17.84
C THR A 120 2.56 -12.40 19.01
N ALA A 121 3.81 -12.63 19.44
CA ALA A 121 4.08 -13.47 20.61
C ALA A 121 3.48 -12.91 21.92
N GLU A 122 3.26 -11.59 21.99
CA GLU A 122 2.87 -10.87 23.21
C GLU A 122 1.37 -10.46 23.26
N ALA A 123 0.51 -11.22 22.59
CA ALA A 123 -0.97 -11.14 22.66
C ALA A 123 -1.68 -10.07 21.81
N GLY A 124 -1.02 -9.51 20.79
CA GLY A 124 -1.70 -8.76 19.74
C GLY A 124 -2.16 -9.66 18.60
N HIS A 125 -3.40 -9.52 18.13
CA HIS A 125 -3.91 -10.26 16.98
C HIS A 125 -4.67 -9.38 16.01
N TYR A 126 -4.66 -9.77 14.74
CA TYR A 126 -5.43 -9.15 13.68
C TYR A 126 -6.00 -10.22 12.77
N HIS A 127 -7.31 -10.17 12.58
CA HIS A 127 -8.03 -11.01 11.64
C HIS A 127 -8.74 -10.13 10.64
N TRP A 128 -8.67 -10.50 9.37
CA TRP A 128 -9.24 -9.75 8.27
C TRP A 128 -9.82 -10.73 7.25
N GLY A 129 -11.03 -10.45 6.79
CA GLY A 129 -11.72 -11.22 5.77
C GLY A 129 -12.35 -10.29 4.76
N ALA A 130 -12.13 -10.55 3.48
CA ALA A 130 -12.77 -9.84 2.39
C ALA A 130 -13.44 -10.83 1.44
N TYR A 131 -14.67 -10.53 1.06
CA TYR A 131 -15.36 -11.25 0.00
C TYR A 131 -15.73 -10.28 -1.10
N GLN A 132 -15.40 -10.62 -2.34
CA GLN A 132 -15.71 -9.80 -3.49
C GLN A 132 -16.28 -10.60 -4.66
N LEU A 133 -17.04 -9.90 -5.48
CA LEU A 133 -17.68 -10.39 -6.70
C LEU A 133 -17.35 -9.43 -7.83
N GLY A 134 -16.83 -9.92 -8.95
CA GLY A 134 -16.75 -9.19 -10.20
C GLY A 134 -18.05 -9.33 -10.99
N LEU A 135 -18.58 -8.21 -11.47
CA LEU A 135 -19.90 -8.11 -12.06
C LEU A 135 -19.85 -7.62 -13.51
N GLY A 136 -20.66 -8.26 -14.34
CA GLY A 136 -20.95 -7.84 -15.71
C GLY A 136 -19.73 -7.85 -16.63
N GLN A 137 -19.91 -7.23 -17.79
CA GLN A 137 -18.90 -7.13 -18.86
C GLN A 137 -17.82 -6.06 -18.60
N TRP A 138 -18.02 -5.20 -17.59
CA TRP A 138 -17.12 -4.09 -17.25
C TRP A 138 -16.18 -4.41 -16.08
N ASP A 139 -16.20 -5.66 -15.62
CA ASP A 139 -15.42 -6.16 -14.49
C ASP A 139 -15.50 -5.26 -13.23
N THR A 140 -16.68 -4.70 -12.97
CA THR A 140 -16.94 -3.91 -11.77
C THR A 140 -16.90 -4.83 -10.56
N ARG A 141 -16.09 -4.52 -9.56
CA ARG A 141 -15.94 -5.37 -8.36
C ARG A 141 -16.67 -4.75 -7.19
N LEU A 142 -17.50 -5.54 -6.53
CA LEU A 142 -18.16 -5.19 -5.29
C LEU A 142 -17.69 -6.13 -4.18
N GLY A 143 -17.47 -5.61 -2.99
CA GLY A 143 -17.10 -6.46 -1.88
C GLY A 143 -17.34 -5.87 -0.51
N VAL A 144 -17.17 -6.73 0.48
CA VAL A 144 -17.25 -6.41 1.90
C VAL A 144 -15.98 -6.86 2.60
N ILE A 145 -15.60 -6.12 3.63
CA ILE A 145 -14.43 -6.42 4.45
C ILE A 145 -14.85 -6.39 5.91
N LEU A 146 -14.39 -7.36 6.68
CA LEU A 146 -14.51 -7.40 8.13
C LEU A 146 -13.13 -7.54 8.73
N SER A 147 -12.85 -6.80 9.79
CA SER A 147 -11.61 -6.97 10.56
C SER A 147 -11.81 -6.80 12.07
N ASP A 148 -11.00 -7.52 12.83
CA ASP A 148 -10.89 -7.45 14.29
C ASP A 148 -9.41 -7.35 14.64
N LEU A 149 -9.04 -6.26 15.30
CA LEU A 149 -7.70 -5.96 15.80
C LEU A 149 -7.78 -5.88 17.32
N SER A 150 -6.85 -6.53 18.00
CA SER A 150 -6.62 -6.36 19.43
C SER A 150 -5.12 -6.16 19.66
N TYR A 151 -4.77 -5.17 20.46
CA TYR A 151 -3.38 -4.90 20.84
C TYR A 151 -3.25 -4.58 22.32
N ALA A 152 -2.08 -4.89 22.86
CA ALA A 152 -1.63 -4.46 24.18
C ALA A 152 -0.26 -3.80 24.00
N LEU A 153 -0.01 -2.72 24.75
CA LEU A 153 1.32 -2.10 24.81
C LEU A 153 2.25 -2.98 25.66
N GLY A 154 3.49 -3.16 25.18
CA GLY A 154 4.50 -4.08 25.72
C GLY A 154 5.09 -3.69 27.08
N ASP A 155 6.00 -4.53 27.56
CA ASP A 155 6.48 -4.59 28.95
C ASP A 155 7.13 -3.29 29.47
N GLU A 156 7.77 -2.48 28.61
CA GLU A 156 8.36 -1.19 29.03
C GLU A 156 7.31 -0.12 29.40
N LEU A 157 6.06 -0.31 28.94
CA LEU A 157 4.89 0.50 29.29
C LEU A 157 3.84 -0.30 30.07
N ALA A 158 4.22 -1.45 30.67
CA ALA A 158 3.33 -2.28 31.49
C ALA A 158 2.67 -1.49 32.63
N ILE A 159 3.33 -0.45 33.13
CA ILE A 159 2.78 0.48 34.12
C ILE A 159 1.52 1.18 33.60
N LEU A 160 1.43 1.51 32.31
CA LEU A 160 0.25 2.13 31.69
C LEU A 160 -0.88 1.13 31.44
N ALA A 161 -0.56 -0.16 31.30
CA ALA A 161 -1.49 -1.26 31.01
C ALA A 161 -2.47 -0.93 29.87
N ALA A 162 -1.98 -0.27 28.82
CA ALA A 162 -2.83 0.26 27.77
C ALA A 162 -3.12 -0.79 26.69
N LYS A 163 -4.41 -0.94 26.36
CA LYS A 163 -4.94 -1.93 25.42
C LYS A 163 -5.91 -1.25 24.48
N GLY A 164 -6.00 -1.75 23.27
CA GLY A 164 -7.03 -1.30 22.35
C GLY A 164 -7.61 -2.41 21.50
N LYS A 165 -8.87 -2.24 21.15
CA LYS A 165 -9.61 -3.14 20.29
C LYS A 165 -10.33 -2.36 19.22
N THR A 166 -10.16 -2.78 17.96
CA THR A 166 -10.80 -2.15 16.81
C THR A 166 -11.51 -3.18 15.98
N ARG A 167 -12.78 -2.91 15.66
CA ARG A 167 -13.57 -3.68 14.71
C ARG A 167 -13.97 -2.78 13.57
N THR A 168 -13.75 -3.24 12.34
CA THR A 168 -14.10 -2.49 11.15
C THR A 168 -14.96 -3.34 10.24
N ALA A 169 -16.07 -2.75 9.78
CA ALA A 169 -16.85 -3.27 8.68
C ALA A 169 -16.78 -2.29 7.50
N SER A 170 -16.48 -2.82 6.32
CA SER A 170 -16.34 -2.00 5.11
C SER A 170 -17.15 -2.57 3.96
N ALA A 171 -17.60 -1.68 3.09
CA ALA A 171 -18.13 -2.02 1.78
C ALA A 171 -17.40 -1.20 0.72
N PHE A 172 -17.08 -1.81 -0.41
CA PHE A 172 -16.36 -1.15 -1.49
C PHE A 172 -16.91 -1.49 -2.87
N ILE A 173 -16.66 -0.58 -3.80
CA ILE A 173 -16.81 -0.76 -5.24
C ILE A 173 -15.52 -0.34 -5.93
N ILE A 174 -15.04 -1.16 -6.87
CA ILE A 174 -13.87 -0.87 -7.70
C ILE A 174 -14.29 -0.99 -9.16
N GLN A 175 -14.01 0.05 -9.94
CA GLN A 175 -14.28 0.10 -11.37
C GLN A 175 -12.97 0.20 -12.14
N PRO A 176 -12.59 -0.83 -12.92
CA PRO A 176 -11.55 -0.68 -13.93
C PRO A 176 -11.98 0.40 -14.94
N LEU A 177 -11.17 1.44 -15.10
CA LEU A 177 -11.37 2.51 -16.06
C LEU A 177 -10.61 2.24 -17.36
N VAL A 178 -9.40 1.69 -17.23
CA VAL A 178 -8.53 1.29 -18.33
C VAL A 178 -7.86 -0.03 -17.96
N GLN A 179 -7.93 -1.02 -18.84
CA GLN A 179 -7.22 -2.29 -18.69
C GLN A 179 -6.54 -2.62 -20.02
N THR A 180 -5.24 -2.37 -20.09
CA THR A 180 -4.40 -2.70 -21.24
C THR A 180 -3.14 -3.42 -20.77
N ARG A 181 -2.32 -3.92 -21.70
CA ARG A 181 -1.03 -4.54 -21.34
C ARG A 181 -0.05 -3.55 -20.70
N ALA A 182 -0.10 -2.28 -21.09
CA ALA A 182 0.83 -1.25 -20.64
C ALA A 182 0.27 -0.40 -19.49
N LEU A 183 -1.04 -0.23 -19.40
CA LEU A 183 -1.70 0.64 -18.44
C LEU A 183 -2.94 -0.03 -17.85
N THR A 184 -2.96 -0.12 -16.52
CA THR A 184 -4.16 -0.39 -15.73
C THR A 184 -4.51 0.88 -14.94
N LEU A 185 -5.78 1.26 -14.91
CA LEU A 185 -6.30 2.36 -14.11
C LEU A 185 -7.64 1.94 -13.50
N LYS A 186 -7.79 2.11 -12.18
CA LYS A 186 -8.98 1.75 -11.41
C LYS A 186 -9.45 2.94 -10.58
N ALA A 187 -10.75 3.14 -10.51
CA ALA A 187 -11.38 4.01 -9.52
C ALA A 187 -12.04 3.17 -8.42
N GLY A 188 -12.03 3.66 -7.20
CA GLY A 188 -12.66 2.97 -6.06
C GLY A 188 -13.47 3.92 -5.18
N LEU A 189 -14.54 3.39 -4.59
CA LEU A 189 -15.25 4.00 -3.49
C LEU A 189 -15.31 2.99 -2.34
N GLN A 190 -15.13 3.48 -1.12
CA GLN A 190 -15.20 2.64 0.08
C GLN A 190 -15.86 3.39 1.23
N VAL A 191 -16.64 2.67 2.03
CA VAL A 191 -17.19 3.15 3.29
C VAL A 191 -16.73 2.23 4.41
N ASP A 192 -16.21 2.81 5.49
CA ASP A 192 -15.75 2.11 6.69
C ASP A 192 -16.58 2.55 7.90
N ASP A 193 -17.11 1.61 8.69
CA ASP A 193 -17.62 1.83 10.05
C ASP A 193 -16.66 1.15 11.03
N LYS A 194 -15.99 1.96 11.84
CA LYS A 194 -14.98 1.56 12.83
C LYS A 194 -15.53 1.74 14.23
N GLN A 195 -15.43 0.69 15.04
CA GLN A 195 -15.72 0.71 16.46
C GLN A 195 -14.42 0.43 17.20
N MET A 196 -13.99 1.37 18.02
CA MET A 196 -12.69 1.34 18.70
C MET A 196 -12.91 1.48 20.20
N GLN A 197 -12.12 0.75 20.97
CA GLN A 197 -12.10 0.83 22.43
C GLN A 197 -10.65 0.94 22.85
N ASP A 198 -10.32 2.00 23.56
CA ASP A 198 -9.00 2.20 24.13
C ASP A 198 -9.11 2.26 25.65
N GLU A 199 -8.27 1.49 26.32
CA GLU A 199 -8.19 1.39 27.77
C GLU A 199 -6.78 1.76 28.23
N ILE A 200 -6.66 2.57 29.27
CA ILE A 200 -5.41 2.88 29.98
C ILE A 200 -5.59 2.44 31.43
N GLY A 201 -5.10 1.25 31.76
CA GLY A 201 -5.34 0.62 33.05
C GLY A 201 -4.78 1.41 34.25
N LEU A 202 -3.69 2.16 34.09
CA LEU A 202 -3.11 2.99 35.16
C LEU A 202 -4.05 4.09 35.67
N LEU A 203 -4.90 4.60 34.78
CA LEU A 203 -5.77 5.74 35.05
C LEU A 203 -7.25 5.35 35.12
N ASP A 204 -7.55 4.05 35.01
CA ASP A 204 -8.91 3.51 34.83
C ASP A 204 -9.70 4.28 33.74
N MET A 205 -8.99 4.69 32.69
CA MET A 205 -9.56 5.48 31.60
C MET A 205 -9.96 4.56 30.47
N ARG A 206 -11.23 4.61 30.09
CA ARG A 206 -11.77 3.95 28.92
C ARG A 206 -12.38 4.96 27.96
N SER A 207 -12.07 4.80 26.68
CA SER A 207 -12.70 5.56 25.58
C SER A 207 -13.30 4.59 24.59
N ASP A 208 -14.60 4.74 24.36
CA ASP A 208 -15.27 4.09 23.26
C ASP A 208 -15.37 5.12 22.11
N LYS A 209 -14.84 4.78 20.93
CA LYS A 209 -14.85 5.66 19.77
C LYS A 209 -15.58 5.00 18.61
N ARG A 210 -16.27 5.82 17.82
CA ARG A 210 -16.88 5.39 16.57
C ARG A 210 -16.45 6.31 15.45
N SER A 211 -15.85 5.74 14.42
CA SER A 211 -15.48 6.48 13.22
C SER A 211 -16.21 5.95 12.00
N ARG A 212 -16.65 6.85 11.14
CA ARG A 212 -17.16 6.52 9.80
C ARG A 212 -16.36 7.25 8.77
N VAL A 213 -15.84 6.55 7.77
CA VAL A 213 -14.98 7.13 6.75
C VAL A 213 -15.52 6.78 5.36
N PHE A 214 -15.66 7.79 4.51
CA PHE A 214 -15.94 7.64 3.09
C PHE A 214 -14.67 7.95 2.31
N SER A 215 -14.25 7.05 1.42
CA SER A 215 -13.02 7.17 0.64
C SER A 215 -13.27 7.08 -0.85
N TYR A 216 -12.62 7.98 -1.60
CA TYR A 216 -12.49 7.94 -3.06
C TYR A 216 -11.04 7.60 -3.40
N SER A 217 -10.82 6.64 -4.30
CA SER A 217 -9.47 6.26 -4.72
C SER A 217 -9.32 6.19 -6.22
N LEU A 218 -8.12 6.49 -6.69
CA LEU A 218 -7.65 6.29 -8.05
C LEU A 218 -6.30 5.58 -7.97
N SER A 219 -6.18 4.39 -8.55
CA SER A 219 -4.92 3.64 -8.60
C SER A 219 -4.64 3.18 -10.02
N GLY A 220 -3.36 3.07 -10.36
CA GLY A 220 -2.96 2.60 -11.67
C GLY A 220 -1.53 2.13 -11.72
N THR A 221 -1.26 1.29 -12.71
CA THR A 221 0.06 0.74 -13.00
C THR A 221 0.36 0.99 -14.47
N LEU A 222 1.51 1.58 -14.74
CA LEU A 222 2.04 1.85 -16.07
C LEU A 222 3.33 1.04 -16.26
N GLN A 223 3.40 0.24 -17.31
CA GLN A 223 4.63 -0.34 -17.83
C GLN A 223 5.12 0.52 -19.00
N ASP A 224 6.34 1.02 -18.88
CA ASP A 224 6.98 1.88 -19.87
C ASP A 224 8.34 1.32 -20.30
N HIS A 225 8.83 1.75 -21.47
CA HIS A 225 10.08 1.27 -22.04
C HIS A 225 11.28 2.23 -21.79
N LEU A 226 11.18 3.17 -20.85
CA LEU A 226 12.27 4.09 -20.56
C LEU A 226 13.46 3.31 -19.95
N LEU A 227 14.59 3.29 -20.65
CA LEU A 227 15.84 2.57 -20.28
C LEU A 227 15.70 1.03 -20.13
N SER A 228 14.49 0.46 -20.25
CA SER A 228 14.10 -0.97 -20.29
C SER A 228 12.59 -1.07 -19.97
N ALA A 229 12.05 -2.28 -19.73
CA ALA A 229 10.67 -2.51 -19.26
C ALA A 229 10.48 -2.08 -17.79
N ALA A 230 10.42 -0.77 -17.55
CA ALA A 230 10.15 -0.19 -16.24
C ALA A 230 8.66 -0.30 -15.90
N ALA A 231 8.35 -0.28 -14.60
CA ALA A 231 6.96 -0.20 -14.13
C ALA A 231 6.82 0.87 -13.06
N THR A 232 5.70 1.58 -13.12
CA THR A 232 5.32 2.64 -12.18
C THR A 232 3.92 2.33 -11.67
N SER A 233 3.72 2.38 -10.35
CA SER A 233 2.40 2.35 -9.73
C SER A 233 2.14 3.67 -9.01
N LEU A 234 0.92 4.18 -9.16
CA LEU A 234 0.43 5.36 -8.49
C LEU A 234 -0.89 5.01 -7.80
N ALA A 235 -1.06 5.44 -6.55
CA ALA A 235 -2.34 5.41 -5.87
C ALA A 235 -2.60 6.74 -5.17
N LEU A 236 -3.78 7.29 -5.37
CA LEU A 236 -4.28 8.50 -4.74
C LEU A 236 -5.59 8.15 -4.04
N SER A 237 -5.75 8.59 -2.79
CA SER A 237 -7.02 8.45 -2.07
C SER A 237 -7.35 9.72 -1.31
N TRP A 238 -8.59 10.16 -1.42
CA TRP A 238 -9.14 11.21 -0.60
C TRP A 238 -10.27 10.65 0.26
N SER A 239 -10.19 10.90 1.56
CA SER A 239 -11.13 10.38 2.54
C SER A 239 -11.74 11.53 3.34
N LYS A 240 -13.02 11.41 3.65
CA LYS A 240 -13.72 12.28 4.60
C LYS A 240 -14.35 11.40 5.67
N GLY A 241 -14.12 11.74 6.93
CA GLY A 241 -14.62 10.97 8.06
C GLY A 241 -15.29 11.80 9.13
N SER A 242 -16.00 11.11 10.00
CA SER A 242 -16.40 11.62 11.30
C SER A 242 -15.90 10.70 12.41
N LEU A 243 -15.63 11.28 13.57
CA LEU A 243 -15.17 10.61 14.77
C LEU A 243 -16.01 11.10 15.95
N ASN A 244 -16.70 10.16 16.60
CA ASN A 244 -17.37 10.38 17.85
C ASN A 244 -16.58 9.66 18.95
N ILE A 245 -16.39 10.34 20.08
CA ILE A 245 -15.64 9.83 21.22
C ILE A 245 -16.56 9.91 22.43
N ASP A 246 -16.90 8.77 23.00
CA ASP A 246 -17.70 8.63 24.21
C ASP A 246 -16.78 8.22 25.38
N GLY A 247 -16.83 8.95 26.51
CA GLY A 247 -16.01 8.68 27.71
C GLY A 247 -15.38 9.91 28.37
N SER A 248 -14.68 9.69 29.50
CA SER A 248 -13.90 10.66 30.32
C SER A 248 -12.99 11.56 29.44
N PRO A 249 -12.54 12.77 29.86
CA PRO A 249 -12.12 13.82 28.92
C PRO A 249 -10.79 13.51 28.23
N TYR A 250 -10.83 12.62 27.24
CA TYR A 250 -9.74 12.30 26.31
C TYR A 250 -9.35 13.50 25.45
N SER A 251 -10.22 14.51 25.37
CA SER A 251 -9.91 15.83 24.80
C SER A 251 -8.77 16.54 25.54
N LEU A 252 -8.50 16.22 26.81
CA LEU A 252 -7.40 16.83 27.58
C LEU A 252 -6.02 16.24 27.25
N VAL A 253 -5.93 15.12 26.52
CA VAL A 253 -4.66 14.43 26.21
C VAL A 253 -4.17 14.72 24.78
N GLY A 254 -4.92 15.51 23.99
CA GLY A 254 -4.51 15.97 22.66
C GLY A 254 -4.39 14.86 21.60
N ARG A 255 -5.15 13.77 21.74
CA ARG A 255 -5.05 12.58 20.86
C ARG A 255 -5.96 12.60 19.63
N ALA A 256 -7.06 13.36 19.65
CA ALA A 256 -7.89 13.77 18.50
C ALA A 256 -9.06 14.62 19.01
N ASP A 257 -9.60 15.51 18.16
CA ASP A 257 -10.88 16.17 18.45
C ASP A 257 -12.03 15.35 17.87
N ALA A 258 -13.09 15.15 18.65
CA ALA A 258 -14.33 14.62 18.10
C ALA A 258 -14.86 15.59 17.02
N GLY A 259 -15.33 15.07 15.89
CA GLY A 259 -15.74 15.90 14.78
C GLY A 259 -15.53 15.27 13.43
N HIS A 260 -15.29 16.11 12.43
CA HIS A 260 -15.06 15.70 11.05
C HIS A 260 -13.60 15.89 10.69
N PHE A 261 -13.11 15.05 9.79
CA PHE A 261 -11.76 15.17 9.27
C PHE A 261 -11.72 14.81 7.79
N SER A 262 -10.65 15.25 7.13
CA SER A 262 -10.34 14.90 5.76
C SER A 262 -8.87 14.52 5.62
N VAL A 263 -8.58 13.53 4.80
CA VAL A 263 -7.21 13.06 4.57
C VAL A 263 -6.99 12.82 3.09
N LEU A 264 -5.91 13.37 2.55
CA LEU A 264 -5.38 13.02 1.24
C LEU A 264 -4.16 12.12 1.44
N ARG A 265 -4.13 10.98 0.75
CA ARG A 265 -2.97 10.08 0.73
C ARG A 265 -2.54 9.80 -0.70
N ALA A 266 -1.23 9.77 -0.92
CA ALA A 266 -0.63 9.47 -2.21
C ALA A 266 0.50 8.46 -2.03
N ASN A 267 0.58 7.50 -2.93
CA ASN A 267 1.66 6.52 -3.02
C ASN A 267 2.17 6.45 -4.45
N LEU A 268 3.48 6.48 -4.63
CA LEU A 268 4.16 6.32 -5.90
C LEU A 268 5.25 5.26 -5.73
N THR A 269 5.29 4.31 -6.65
CA THR A 269 6.36 3.33 -6.75
C THR A 269 6.87 3.26 -8.17
N ARG A 270 8.20 3.20 -8.36
CA ARG A 270 8.82 2.93 -9.65
C ARG A 270 9.89 1.87 -9.50
N LEU A 271 9.83 0.83 -10.34
CA LEU A 271 10.90 -0.13 -10.53
C LEU A 271 11.51 0.10 -11.92
N GLN A 272 12.79 0.48 -11.91
CA GLN A 272 13.57 0.81 -13.09
C GLN A 272 14.72 -0.18 -13.24
N PRO A 273 14.67 -1.13 -14.19
CA PRO A 273 15.85 -1.92 -14.53
C PRO A 273 16.93 -0.99 -15.11
N LEU A 274 18.16 -1.14 -14.62
CA LEU A 274 19.32 -0.32 -15.04
C LEU A 274 20.20 -1.05 -16.07
N GLY A 275 19.85 -2.29 -16.41
CA GLY A 275 20.65 -3.18 -17.26
C GLY A 275 21.48 -4.18 -16.46
N GLY A 276 21.89 -5.27 -17.12
CA GLY A 276 22.58 -6.38 -16.47
C GLY A 276 21.71 -7.01 -15.37
N ARG A 277 22.22 -7.04 -14.15
CA ARG A 277 21.56 -7.63 -12.96
C ARG A 277 21.09 -6.57 -11.96
N PHE A 278 21.05 -5.30 -12.35
CA PHE A 278 20.70 -4.18 -11.49
C PHE A 278 19.31 -3.63 -11.76
N ALA A 279 18.60 -3.27 -10.70
CA ALA A 279 17.37 -2.51 -10.75
C ALA A 279 17.33 -1.46 -9.63
N LEU A 280 16.73 -0.31 -9.92
CA LEU A 280 16.47 0.76 -8.97
C LEU A 280 14.99 0.76 -8.62
N TYR A 281 14.67 0.60 -7.35
CA TYR A 281 13.31 0.72 -6.83
C TYR A 281 13.19 2.02 -6.04
N VAL A 282 12.16 2.80 -6.32
CA VAL A 282 11.85 4.05 -5.63
C VAL A 282 10.41 3.97 -5.14
N ARG A 283 10.19 4.30 -3.87
CA ARG A 283 8.87 4.43 -3.27
C ARG A 283 8.75 5.77 -2.58
N ALA A 284 7.63 6.44 -2.77
CA ALA A 284 7.25 7.65 -2.04
C ALA A 284 5.81 7.51 -1.55
N GLN A 285 5.56 7.91 -0.31
CA GLN A 285 4.25 7.92 0.33
C GLN A 285 4.06 9.29 0.97
N GLY A 286 2.87 9.86 0.86
CA GLY A 286 2.50 11.12 1.47
C GLY A 286 1.12 11.06 2.09
N GLN A 287 0.94 11.82 3.16
CA GLN A 287 -0.35 12.10 3.78
C GLN A 287 -0.47 13.60 4.04
N TRP A 288 -1.64 14.16 3.78
CA TRP A 288 -1.99 15.53 4.14
C TRP A 288 -3.36 15.58 4.79
N SER A 289 -3.44 16.25 5.93
CA SER A 289 -4.68 16.65 6.59
C SER A 289 -4.41 17.99 7.29
N ASP A 290 -5.40 18.88 7.23
CA ASP A 290 -5.41 20.12 8.03
C ASP A 290 -6.10 19.90 9.39
N ASP A 291 -6.66 18.71 9.61
CA ASP A 291 -7.40 18.34 10.81
C ASP A 291 -6.51 17.59 11.81
N ASN A 292 -6.92 17.52 13.08
CA ASN A 292 -6.27 16.67 14.07
C ASN A 292 -6.82 15.24 13.96
N LEU A 293 -6.03 14.33 13.41
CA LEU A 293 -6.46 12.96 13.16
C LEU A 293 -6.33 12.10 14.43
N ASP A 294 -7.21 11.10 14.57
CA ASP A 294 -7.00 10.03 15.54
C ASP A 294 -5.77 9.20 15.16
N ASP A 295 -5.13 8.60 16.16
CA ASP A 295 -3.97 7.73 15.97
C ASP A 295 -4.24 6.60 14.95
N SER A 296 -5.51 6.20 14.76
CA SER A 296 -5.96 5.25 13.73
C SER A 296 -5.88 5.78 12.28
N GLU A 297 -5.69 7.08 12.07
CA GLU A 297 -5.67 7.73 10.76
C GLU A 297 -4.35 8.47 10.46
N LYS A 298 -3.46 8.60 11.46
CA LYS A 298 -2.16 9.26 11.31
C LYS A 298 -1.20 8.45 10.42
N LEU A 299 -0.29 9.17 9.76
CA LEU A 299 0.82 8.57 9.02
C LEU A 299 1.91 8.16 10.01
N TYR A 300 2.39 6.93 9.94
CA TYR A 300 3.54 6.44 10.69
C TYR A 300 4.73 6.24 9.74
N ILE A 301 5.89 6.79 10.09
CA ILE A 301 7.06 6.82 9.20
C ILE A 301 8.23 5.96 9.68
N GLY A 302 8.12 5.28 10.83
CA GLY A 302 9.16 4.41 11.39
C GLY A 302 8.83 2.91 11.32
N GLY A 303 9.87 2.08 11.17
CA GLY A 303 9.78 0.62 11.15
C GLY A 303 10.08 0.01 9.79
N VAL A 304 9.88 -1.30 9.64
CA VAL A 304 10.32 -2.05 8.45
C VAL A 304 9.67 -1.58 7.14
N PHE A 305 8.45 -1.02 7.17
CA PHE A 305 7.75 -0.44 6.00
C PHE A 305 7.85 1.09 5.92
N GLY A 306 8.57 1.70 6.86
CA GLY A 306 8.88 3.11 6.97
C GLY A 306 10.38 3.37 6.75
N VAL A 307 10.97 4.20 7.59
CA VAL A 307 12.42 4.31 7.76
C VAL A 307 12.91 3.08 8.53
N ARG A 308 13.56 2.14 7.83
CA ARG A 308 13.88 0.79 8.33
C ARG A 308 14.87 0.76 9.48
N SER A 309 15.69 1.80 9.65
CA SER A 309 16.62 1.93 10.77
C SER A 309 15.96 2.39 12.08
N ALA A 310 14.73 2.91 12.01
CA ALA A 310 13.99 3.39 13.17
C ALA A 310 13.08 2.30 13.75
N GLU A 311 12.74 2.45 15.02
CA GLU A 311 11.75 1.60 15.67
C GLU A 311 10.38 1.72 14.99
N GLN A 312 9.55 0.69 15.18
CA GLN A 312 8.18 0.77 14.70
C GLN A 312 7.47 1.96 15.34
N ALA A 313 6.71 2.72 14.53
CA ALA A 313 5.90 3.83 15.00
C ALA A 313 6.71 4.94 15.72
N ALA A 314 8.02 4.97 15.49
CA ALA A 314 8.95 5.94 16.06
C ALA A 314 8.54 7.39 15.88
N ALA A 315 7.92 7.72 14.74
CA ALA A 315 7.35 9.02 14.48
C ALA A 315 6.07 8.88 13.66
N PHE A 316 5.12 9.77 13.94
CA PHE A 316 3.81 9.81 13.33
C PHE A 316 3.28 11.24 13.25
N GLY A 317 2.27 11.47 12.42
CA GLY A 317 1.68 12.79 12.23
C GLY A 317 0.42 12.81 11.38
N ASP A 318 -0.29 13.94 11.42
CA ASP A 318 -1.50 14.18 10.62
C ASP A 318 -1.16 14.40 9.14
N ARG A 319 0.04 14.97 8.91
CA ARG A 319 0.65 15.15 7.60
C ARG A 319 2.12 14.74 7.62
N GLY A 320 2.62 14.38 6.46
CA GLY A 320 4.01 13.96 6.31
C GLY A 320 4.24 13.18 5.04
N TRP A 321 5.47 12.71 4.89
CA TRP A 321 5.87 11.90 3.76
C TRP A 321 7.02 10.97 4.15
N LEU A 322 7.17 9.91 3.36
CA LEU A 322 8.23 8.92 3.44
C LEU A 322 8.71 8.65 2.02
N ALA A 323 10.03 8.54 1.84
CA ALA A 323 10.64 8.06 0.62
C ALA A 323 11.68 6.98 0.92
N SER A 324 11.78 6.02 0.01
CA SER A 324 12.74 4.93 0.05
C SER A 324 13.32 4.74 -1.35
N VAL A 325 14.63 4.57 -1.42
CA VAL A 325 15.35 4.18 -2.63
C VAL A 325 16.10 2.89 -2.34
N GLU A 326 15.97 1.91 -3.23
CA GLU A 326 16.65 0.63 -3.14
C GLU A 326 17.40 0.33 -4.43
N LEU A 327 18.70 0.04 -4.32
CA LEU A 327 19.49 -0.55 -5.39
C LEU A 327 19.49 -2.07 -5.21
N ARG A 328 18.86 -2.78 -6.14
CA ARG A 328 18.71 -4.23 -6.15
C ARG A 328 19.70 -4.87 -7.11
N TYR A 329 20.35 -5.94 -6.68
CA TYR A 329 21.26 -6.73 -7.49
C TYR A 329 20.89 -8.22 -7.46
N ALA A 330 20.57 -8.78 -8.63
CA ALA A 330 20.26 -10.20 -8.80
C ALA A 330 21.55 -11.03 -8.90
N LEU A 331 22.04 -11.53 -7.76
CA LEU A 331 23.24 -12.37 -7.67
C LEU A 331 23.04 -13.71 -8.39
N SER A 332 21.83 -14.27 -8.33
CA SER A 332 21.37 -15.41 -9.11
C SER A 332 19.86 -15.31 -9.34
N ASP A 333 19.26 -16.31 -9.98
CA ASP A 333 17.81 -16.38 -10.16
C ASP A 333 17.04 -16.54 -8.84
N THR A 334 17.74 -16.91 -7.76
CA THR A 334 17.15 -17.15 -6.43
C THR A 334 17.69 -16.20 -5.37
N TRP A 335 18.85 -15.56 -5.57
CA TRP A 335 19.45 -14.63 -4.62
C TRP A 335 19.45 -13.20 -5.13
N GLN A 336 18.94 -12.30 -4.31
CA GLN A 336 18.97 -10.87 -4.54
C GLN A 336 19.59 -10.14 -3.34
N LEU A 337 20.44 -9.16 -3.63
CA LEU A 337 21.00 -8.25 -2.65
C LEU A 337 20.32 -6.88 -2.79
N VAL A 338 20.25 -6.13 -1.70
CA VAL A 338 19.75 -4.76 -1.70
C VAL A 338 20.64 -3.85 -0.87
N ALA A 339 20.85 -2.64 -1.36
CA ALA A 339 21.29 -1.50 -0.57
C ALA A 339 20.18 -0.44 -0.61
N PHE A 340 19.89 0.20 0.51
CA PHE A 340 18.76 1.13 0.60
C PHE A 340 19.08 2.41 1.37
N ALA A 341 18.30 3.45 1.09
CA ALA A 341 18.25 4.69 1.84
C ALA A 341 16.79 5.12 2.01
N ASP A 342 16.43 5.45 3.25
CA ASP A 342 15.09 5.83 3.66
C ASP A 342 15.12 7.22 4.31
N HIS A 343 14.08 8.00 4.06
CA HIS A 343 13.86 9.27 4.74
C HIS A 343 12.37 9.54 4.90
N GLY A 344 11.97 10.12 6.02
CA GLY A 344 10.60 10.55 6.23
C GLY A 344 10.49 11.70 7.22
N GLU A 345 9.43 12.48 7.05
CA GLU A 345 9.06 13.57 7.92
C GLU A 345 7.57 13.45 8.28
N ALA A 346 7.24 13.58 9.55
CA ALA A 346 5.86 13.59 10.03
C ALA A 346 5.64 14.77 10.98
N ARG A 347 4.43 15.35 10.93
CA ARG A 347 4.07 16.53 11.70
C ARG A 347 2.65 16.43 12.24
N LEU A 348 2.50 16.77 13.52
CA LEU A 348 1.20 16.95 14.16
C LEU A 348 0.65 18.36 13.92
N ASN A 349 -0.67 18.46 13.76
CA ASN A 349 -1.36 19.73 13.63
C ASN A 349 -1.60 20.39 14.98
N THR A 350 -1.79 19.59 16.04
CA THR A 350 -1.92 20.06 17.42
C THR A 350 -0.91 19.36 18.33
N PRO A 351 -0.39 20.04 19.37
CA PRO A 351 0.50 19.40 20.33
C PRO A 351 -0.29 18.38 21.18
N SER A 352 0.37 17.30 21.57
CA SER A 352 -0.12 16.34 22.56
C SER A 352 0.69 16.42 23.85
N LEU A 353 0.31 15.65 24.87
CA LEU A 353 0.96 15.66 26.18
C LEU A 353 2.48 15.38 26.11
N SER A 354 2.92 14.59 25.12
CA SER A 354 4.30 14.14 24.96
C SER A 354 4.97 14.61 23.67
N HIS A 355 4.24 15.31 22.78
CA HIS A 355 4.73 15.67 21.46
C HIS A 355 4.32 17.09 21.07
N ASN A 356 5.27 17.86 20.54
CA ASN A 356 4.98 19.18 19.97
C ASN A 356 4.60 19.08 18.47
N THR A 357 4.37 20.22 17.82
CA THR A 357 4.03 20.31 16.39
C THR A 357 5.24 20.54 15.48
N ALA A 358 6.46 20.40 16.01
CA ALA A 358 7.67 20.47 15.19
C ALA A 358 7.76 19.23 14.29
N PRO A 359 8.30 19.36 13.06
CA PRO A 359 8.48 18.21 12.18
C PRO A 359 9.44 17.20 12.79
N ARG A 360 9.05 15.93 12.83
CA ARG A 360 9.91 14.82 13.26
C ARG A 360 10.45 14.10 12.04
N ARG A 361 11.78 14.01 11.97
CA ARG A 361 12.51 13.46 10.82
C ARG A 361 13.18 12.15 11.20
N LEU A 362 13.10 11.18 10.30
CA LEU A 362 13.81 9.91 10.40
C LEU A 362 14.57 9.71 9.10
N SER A 363 15.83 9.28 9.19
CA SER A 363 16.65 8.88 8.04
C SER A 363 17.45 7.63 8.35
N GLY A 364 17.64 6.79 7.35
CA GLY A 364 18.36 5.54 7.50
C GLY A 364 18.99 5.08 6.21
N THR A 365 20.01 4.25 6.34
CA THR A 365 20.56 3.47 5.22
C THR A 365 20.76 2.04 5.66
N GLY A 366 20.84 1.11 4.73
CA GLY A 366 21.09 -0.27 5.08
C GLY A 366 21.29 -1.17 3.89
N ALA A 367 21.38 -2.45 4.19
CA ALA A 367 21.56 -3.50 3.20
C ALA A 367 20.84 -4.77 3.62
N GLY A 368 20.62 -5.67 2.68
CA GLY A 368 20.02 -6.96 2.94
C GLY A 368 20.18 -7.95 1.82
N ALA A 369 19.71 -9.15 2.08
CA ALA A 369 19.67 -10.25 1.15
C ALA A 369 18.31 -10.95 1.20
N LYS A 370 17.87 -11.45 0.06
CA LYS A 370 16.66 -12.25 -0.10
C LYS A 370 17.02 -13.48 -0.92
N TRP A 371 16.66 -14.63 -0.41
CA TRP A 371 16.62 -15.87 -1.14
C TRP A 371 15.16 -16.22 -1.40
N SER A 372 14.77 -16.45 -2.65
CA SER A 372 13.41 -16.82 -2.99
C SER A 372 13.36 -17.87 -4.09
N THR A 373 12.41 -18.79 -3.95
CA THR A 373 11.99 -19.76 -4.97
C THR A 373 10.52 -19.48 -5.33
N GLN A 374 9.87 -20.41 -6.03
CA GLN A 374 8.43 -20.29 -6.31
C GLN A 374 7.57 -20.38 -5.04
N THR A 375 8.03 -21.06 -4.00
CA THR A 375 7.24 -21.34 -2.79
C THR A 375 7.86 -20.80 -1.51
N TRP A 376 9.18 -20.62 -1.46
CA TRP A 376 9.87 -20.15 -0.26
C TRP A 376 10.48 -18.76 -0.48
N SER A 377 10.47 -17.93 0.57
CA SER A 377 11.17 -16.65 0.60
C SER A 377 11.80 -16.46 1.98
N ILE A 378 13.09 -16.17 2.01
CA ILE A 378 13.86 -15.84 3.21
C ILE A 378 14.50 -14.48 2.96
N SER A 379 14.28 -13.52 3.85
CA SER A 379 14.91 -12.20 3.74
C SER A 379 15.51 -11.78 5.07
N ALA A 380 16.62 -11.03 4.99
CA ALA A 380 17.24 -10.37 6.11
C ALA A 380 17.73 -8.97 5.70
N LEU A 381 17.51 -7.98 6.57
CA LEU A 381 17.87 -6.59 6.37
C LEU A 381 18.53 -6.04 7.64
N ALA A 382 19.53 -5.18 7.46
CA ALA A 382 20.14 -4.40 8.52
C ALA A 382 20.05 -2.90 8.16
N GLY A 383 19.54 -2.08 9.06
CA GLY A 383 19.39 -0.63 8.89
C GLY A 383 20.11 0.16 9.96
N TRP A 384 20.86 1.18 9.56
CA TRP A 384 21.57 2.13 10.43
C TRP A 384 20.92 3.50 10.38
N LYS A 385 20.83 4.14 11.54
CA LYS A 385 20.32 5.49 11.70
C LYS A 385 21.30 6.50 11.07
N VAL A 386 20.77 7.47 10.34
CA VAL A 386 21.54 8.58 9.78
C VAL A 386 20.98 9.89 10.33
N GLY A 387 21.86 10.74 10.87
CA GLY A 387 21.49 11.97 11.56
C GLY A 387 20.89 11.73 12.95
N GLU A 388 20.42 12.81 13.57
CA GLU A 388 19.76 12.75 14.87
C GLU A 388 18.29 12.34 14.70
N HIS A 389 17.90 11.26 15.36
CA HIS A 389 16.49 10.92 15.55
C HIS A 389 16.07 11.50 16.88
N GLU A 390 15.60 12.76 16.89
CA GLU A 390 15.30 13.58 18.09
C GLU A 390 14.31 12.94 19.10
N ALA A 391 13.79 11.75 18.82
CA ALA A 391 12.76 11.11 19.62
C ALA A 391 12.96 9.62 19.90
N GLN A 392 14.20 9.12 19.76
CA GLN A 392 14.57 7.80 20.26
C GLN A 392 15.69 7.92 21.26
N SER A 393 15.50 7.32 22.44
CA SER A 393 16.46 7.37 23.54
C SER A 393 17.78 6.66 23.23
N ASP A 394 17.83 5.81 22.21
CA ASP A 394 19.04 5.07 21.86
C ASP A 394 19.91 5.84 20.87
N THR A 395 20.95 6.48 21.43
CA THR A 395 22.05 7.18 20.77
C THR A 395 23.10 6.24 20.18
N LYS A 396 22.95 4.90 20.31
CA LYS A 396 23.90 3.93 19.77
C LYS A 396 23.65 3.68 18.28
N HIS A 397 24.74 3.58 17.51
CA HIS A 397 24.76 3.18 16.10
C HIS A 397 24.48 1.68 15.89
N THR A 398 23.68 1.06 16.74
CA THR A 398 23.29 -0.35 16.63
C THR A 398 22.39 -0.53 15.40
N PRO A 399 22.72 -1.47 14.49
CA PRO A 399 21.84 -1.74 13.37
C PRO A 399 20.54 -2.37 13.86
N ARG A 400 19.42 -1.94 13.29
CA ARG A 400 18.15 -2.64 13.44
C ARG A 400 18.09 -3.78 12.43
N LEU A 401 17.83 -4.99 12.92
CA LEU A 401 17.82 -6.22 12.12
C LEU A 401 16.37 -6.67 11.89
N TRP A 402 16.05 -6.96 10.64
CA TRP A 402 14.77 -7.50 10.23
C TRP A 402 14.99 -8.84 9.53
N ALA A 403 14.18 -9.83 9.82
CA ALA A 403 14.21 -11.14 9.16
C ALA A 403 12.79 -11.65 8.93
N GLN A 404 12.60 -12.35 7.80
CA GLN A 404 11.35 -13.02 7.47
C GLN A 404 11.62 -14.36 6.78
N LEU A 405 10.85 -15.36 7.17
CA LEU A 405 10.69 -16.63 6.47
C LEU A 405 9.24 -16.73 6.02
N ALA A 406 9.00 -16.97 4.73
CA ALA A 406 7.68 -17.12 4.16
C ALA A 406 7.60 -18.37 3.28
N TYR A 407 6.43 -19.01 3.31
CA TYR A 407 6.02 -20.10 2.44
C TYR A 407 4.71 -19.72 1.75
N ALA A 408 4.64 -19.85 0.44
CA ALA A 408 3.46 -19.63 -0.38
C ALA A 408 3.10 -20.89 -1.17
N PHE A 409 1.81 -21.09 -1.42
CA PHE A 409 1.27 -22.24 -2.12
C PHE A 409 0.11 -21.87 -3.05
#